data_AF-D2PDL7-F1
#
_entry.id   AF-D2PDL7-F1
#
_cell.length_a   1.000
_cell.length_b   1.000
_cell.length_c   1.000
_cell.angle_alpha   90.00
_cell.angle_beta   90.00
_cell.angle_gamma   90.00
#
_symmetry.space_group_name_H-M   'P 1'
#
loop_
_entity.id
_entity.type
_entity.pdbx_description
1 polymer ?
#
loop_
_entity_poly.entity_id
_entity_poly.type
_entity_poly.pdbx_seq_one_letter_code
_entity_poly.pdbx_strand_id
1 'polypeptide(L)'
;MIDEKDKSYLEEKVKQASNILPQKIVEDLKNLISNKEVLVTRDEIDKIFDLAIKEYSEGLIAPGEAIGIVAAQSVGEPGTQMTLRTFHFAGIRELNVTLGLPRLIEIVDAKKVPSTPMMTIYLTDEYKHDKEKALEVARKLEYTKIENVVSSTSIDIASMSIILQLDNEMLKDKGVTVDDVKKAINRLKLGEFVIDESEGNTLNISFANIDSIAALFKLRDKILNTKIKGIKGIKRAIVQKKGDEYIILTDGSNLSGVLSVKGVDIAKVETNNIREIEEVFGIEAAREIIIREISKVLAEQGLDVDMRHILLVADVMTRTGVVRQIGRHGVTGEKNSVLARAAFEVTVKHLLDAAARGDVEEFKGVVENIIIGHPIKLGTGMVELTMRPILR
;
A
#
# COMPACT_ATOMS: atom_id res chain seq x y z
N MET A 1 -2.99 -32.67 38.34
CA MET A 1 -1.58 -32.91 38.00
C MET A 1 -1.52 -34.19 37.18
N ILE A 2 -0.99 -34.13 35.96
CA ILE A 2 -0.85 -35.29 35.07
C ILE A 2 0.24 -36.20 35.64
N ASP A 3 -0.06 -37.49 35.75
CA ASP A 3 0.87 -38.53 36.21
C ASP A 3 2.11 -38.58 35.29
N GLU A 4 3.32 -38.82 35.82
CA GLU A 4 4.56 -38.81 35.01
C GLU A 4 4.51 -39.79 33.83
N LYS A 5 3.74 -40.88 33.95
CA LYS A 5 3.51 -41.86 32.87
C LYS A 5 2.61 -41.34 31.74
N ASP A 6 1.71 -40.41 32.04
CA ASP A 6 0.79 -39.85 31.05
C ASP A 6 1.42 -38.70 30.26
N LYS A 7 2.45 -38.04 30.80
CA LYS A 7 3.30 -37.11 30.04
C LYS A 7 4.08 -37.83 28.93
N SER A 8 4.64 -39.01 29.21
CA SER A 8 5.38 -39.78 28.20
C SER A 8 4.46 -40.29 27.08
N TYR A 9 3.23 -40.68 27.42
CA TYR A 9 2.23 -41.11 26.43
C TYR A 9 1.73 -39.94 25.58
N LEU A 10 1.53 -38.76 26.19
CA LEU A 10 1.20 -37.53 25.47
C LEU A 10 2.29 -37.16 24.46
N GLU A 11 3.58 -37.31 24.81
CA GLU A 11 4.68 -37.00 23.91
C GLU A 11 4.81 -37.99 22.74
N GLU A 12 4.50 -39.27 22.93
CA GLU A 12 4.41 -40.23 21.82
C GLU A 12 3.26 -39.90 20.87
N LYS A 13 2.07 -39.58 21.42
CA LYS A 13 0.90 -39.20 20.61
C LYS A 13 1.10 -37.87 19.90
N VAL A 14 1.76 -36.91 20.52
CA VAL A 14 2.16 -35.64 19.91
C VAL A 14 3.10 -35.88 18.73
N LYS A 15 4.07 -36.81 18.85
CA LYS A 15 4.94 -37.18 17.71
C LYS A 15 4.16 -37.82 16.57
N GLN A 16 3.22 -38.72 16.86
CA GLN A 16 2.37 -39.33 15.84
C GLN A 16 1.45 -38.30 15.16
N ALA A 17 0.83 -37.43 15.95
CA ALA A 17 -0.05 -36.37 15.46
C ALA A 17 0.71 -35.27 14.70
N SER A 18 1.98 -35.01 15.01
CA SER A 18 2.81 -34.01 14.31
C SER A 18 3.09 -34.33 12.84
N ASN A 19 2.89 -35.58 12.41
CA ASN A 19 2.98 -35.94 11.00
C ASN A 19 1.72 -35.57 10.19
N ILE A 20 0.58 -35.36 10.86
CA ILE A 20 -0.73 -35.14 10.20
C ILE A 20 -1.20 -33.71 10.44
N LEU A 21 -1.01 -33.18 11.65
CA LEU A 21 -1.44 -31.86 12.07
C LEU A 21 -0.30 -30.83 11.98
N PRO A 22 -0.61 -29.57 11.64
CA PRO A 22 0.34 -28.46 11.76
C PRO A 22 0.92 -28.34 13.16
N GLN A 23 2.23 -28.06 13.26
CA GLN A 23 2.96 -27.97 14.53
C GLN A 23 2.28 -27.03 15.54
N LYS A 24 1.74 -25.90 15.07
CA LYS A 24 1.04 -24.93 15.93
C LYS A 24 -0.20 -25.52 16.60
N ILE A 25 -1.00 -26.31 15.88
CA ILE A 25 -2.19 -26.96 16.43
C ILE A 25 -1.79 -28.02 17.47
N VAL A 26 -0.70 -28.74 17.21
CA VAL A 26 -0.18 -29.76 18.13
C VAL A 26 0.35 -29.11 19.42
N GLU A 27 1.04 -27.98 19.31
CA GLU A 27 1.50 -27.18 20.45
C GLU A 27 0.33 -26.61 21.26
N ASP A 28 -0.69 -26.06 20.58
CA ASP A 28 -1.89 -25.53 21.22
C ASP A 28 -2.66 -26.63 21.97
N LEU A 29 -2.80 -27.82 21.37
CA LEU A 29 -3.40 -28.99 22.02
C LEU A 29 -2.57 -29.46 23.23
N LYS A 30 -1.25 -29.50 23.11
CA LYS A 30 -0.34 -29.85 24.21
C LYS A 30 -0.49 -28.87 25.38
N ASN A 31 -0.57 -27.58 25.09
CA ASN A 31 -0.75 -26.53 26.09
C ASN A 31 -2.14 -26.62 26.76
N LEU A 32 -3.20 -26.85 25.98
CA LEU A 32 -4.56 -26.99 26.50
C LEU A 32 -4.73 -28.21 27.42
N ILE A 33 -4.08 -29.34 27.09
CA ILE A 33 -4.12 -30.56 27.91
C ILE A 33 -3.27 -30.38 29.17
N SER A 34 -2.13 -29.70 29.08
CA SER A 34 -1.23 -29.46 30.21
C SER A 34 -1.76 -28.42 31.21
N ASN A 35 -2.55 -27.44 30.74
CA ASN A 35 -3.06 -26.33 31.56
C ASN A 35 -4.40 -26.62 32.25
N LYS A 36 -5.08 -27.74 31.94
CA LYS A 36 -6.33 -28.09 32.62
C LYS A 36 -6.06 -28.71 33.99
N GLU A 37 -6.78 -28.23 35.01
CA GLU A 37 -6.79 -28.79 36.37
C GLU A 37 -7.47 -30.18 36.45
N VAL A 38 -8.13 -30.61 35.37
CA VAL A 38 -8.87 -31.88 35.28
C VAL A 38 -7.91 -33.02 34.93
N LEU A 39 -7.99 -34.13 35.67
CA LEU A 39 -7.31 -35.38 35.35
C LEU A 39 -7.92 -35.96 34.06
N VAL A 40 -7.21 -35.80 32.95
CA VAL A 40 -7.61 -36.38 31.67
C VAL A 40 -7.14 -37.83 31.62
N THR A 41 -8.04 -38.76 31.36
CA THR A 41 -7.70 -40.18 31.18
C THR A 41 -7.08 -40.44 29.81
N ARG A 42 -6.32 -41.53 29.66
CA ARG A 42 -5.66 -41.89 28.39
C ARG A 42 -6.65 -42.00 27.21
N ASP A 43 -7.82 -42.58 27.47
CA ASP A 43 -8.88 -42.74 26.45
C ASP A 43 -9.47 -41.39 26.01
N GLU A 44 -9.52 -40.41 26.92
CA GLU A 44 -9.98 -39.05 26.60
C GLU A 44 -8.94 -38.28 25.80
N ILE A 45 -7.65 -38.46 26.10
CA ILE A 45 -6.54 -37.91 25.30
C ILE A 45 -6.63 -38.44 23.87
N ASP A 46 -6.78 -39.75 23.71
CA ASP A 46 -6.90 -40.37 22.39
C ASP A 46 -8.12 -39.84 21.62
N LYS A 47 -9.29 -39.73 22.27
CA LYS A 47 -10.50 -39.14 21.65
C LYS A 47 -10.31 -37.70 21.23
N ILE A 48 -9.60 -36.87 22.02
CA ILE A 48 -9.34 -35.47 21.69
C ILE A 48 -8.47 -35.38 20.44
N PHE A 49 -7.40 -36.17 20.36
CA PHE A 49 -6.55 -36.21 19.17
C PHE A 49 -7.29 -36.76 17.95
N ASP A 50 -8.08 -37.82 18.10
CA ASP A 50 -8.87 -38.38 17.00
C ASP A 50 -9.92 -37.38 16.48
N LEU A 51 -10.60 -36.67 17.37
CA LEU A 51 -11.52 -35.58 17.00
C LEU A 51 -10.80 -34.44 16.30
N ALA A 52 -9.64 -34.01 16.82
CA ALA A 52 -8.85 -32.94 16.21
C ALA A 52 -8.35 -33.31 14.81
N ILE A 53 -7.88 -34.55 14.63
CA ILE A 53 -7.47 -35.07 13.31
C ILE A 53 -8.67 -35.12 12.36
N LYS A 54 -9.82 -35.60 12.84
CA LYS A 54 -11.04 -35.68 12.05
C LYS A 54 -11.50 -34.29 11.60
N GLU A 55 -11.68 -33.36 12.52
CA GLU A 55 -12.06 -31.97 12.22
C GLU A 55 -11.07 -31.28 11.29
N TYR A 56 -9.76 -31.49 11.49
CA TYR A 56 -8.75 -30.96 10.58
C TYR A 56 -8.89 -31.54 9.17
N SER A 57 -9.07 -32.86 9.05
CA SER A 57 -9.21 -33.54 7.76
C SER A 57 -10.48 -33.12 7.01
N GLU A 58 -11.58 -32.90 7.73
CA GLU A 58 -12.86 -32.41 7.18
C GLU A 58 -12.78 -30.91 6.84
N GLY A 59 -11.92 -30.14 7.53
CA GLY A 59 -11.69 -28.72 7.29
C GLY A 59 -10.71 -28.39 6.14
N LEU A 60 -10.06 -29.39 5.54
CA LEU A 60 -9.21 -29.20 4.37
C LEU A 60 -10.04 -28.86 3.13
N ILE A 61 -9.51 -27.98 2.29
CA ILE A 61 -10.16 -27.64 1.02
C ILE A 61 -10.11 -28.81 0.04
N ALA A 62 -11.21 -29.04 -0.68
CA ALA A 62 -11.27 -30.06 -1.71
C ALA A 62 -10.31 -29.73 -2.87
N PRO A 63 -9.52 -30.71 -3.36
CA PRO A 63 -8.68 -30.49 -4.53
C PRO A 63 -9.52 -30.24 -5.77
N GLY A 64 -9.09 -29.29 -6.61
CA GLY A 64 -9.82 -28.89 -7.81
C GLY A 64 -10.85 -27.77 -7.60
N GLU A 65 -11.01 -27.27 -6.37
CA GLU A 65 -11.87 -26.14 -6.05
C GLU A 65 -11.42 -24.84 -6.76
N ALA A 66 -12.39 -24.05 -7.22
CA ALA A 66 -12.15 -22.86 -8.03
C ALA A 66 -11.81 -21.62 -7.18
N ILE A 67 -10.79 -21.73 -6.32
CA ILE A 67 -10.46 -20.71 -5.30
C ILE A 67 -10.27 -19.29 -5.87
N GLY A 68 -9.72 -19.17 -7.08
CA GLY A 68 -9.51 -17.86 -7.72
C GLY A 68 -10.82 -17.17 -8.08
N ILE A 69 -11.84 -17.93 -8.49
CA ILE A 69 -13.17 -17.40 -8.83
C ILE A 69 -13.88 -16.99 -7.55
N VAL A 70 -13.89 -17.86 -6.54
CA VAL A 70 -14.52 -17.60 -5.23
C VAL A 70 -13.89 -16.38 -4.58
N ALA A 71 -12.56 -16.29 -4.51
CA ALA A 71 -11.87 -15.15 -3.94
C ALA A 71 -12.18 -13.84 -4.69
N ALA A 72 -12.20 -13.87 -6.03
CA ALA A 72 -12.53 -12.70 -6.83
C ALA A 72 -13.98 -12.23 -6.58
N GLN A 73 -14.92 -13.15 -6.44
CA GLN A 73 -16.32 -12.84 -6.08
C GLN A 73 -16.42 -12.29 -4.67
N SER A 74 -15.79 -12.93 -3.68
CA SER A 74 -15.84 -12.50 -2.28
C SER A 74 -15.21 -11.13 -2.04
N VAL A 75 -14.14 -10.79 -2.78
CA VAL A 75 -13.52 -9.45 -2.69
C VAL A 75 -14.29 -8.41 -3.52
N GLY A 76 -14.94 -8.82 -4.61
CA GLY A 76 -15.65 -7.93 -5.52
C GLY A 76 -17.09 -7.60 -5.12
N GLU A 77 -17.84 -8.56 -4.58
CA GLU A 77 -19.25 -8.41 -4.16
C GLU A 77 -19.46 -7.22 -3.21
N PRO A 78 -18.62 -7.03 -2.16
CA PRO A 78 -18.79 -5.92 -1.24
C PRO A 78 -18.64 -4.55 -1.93
N GLY A 79 -17.93 -4.48 -3.05
CA GLY A 79 -17.76 -3.24 -3.82
C GLY A 79 -19.09 -2.58 -4.21
N THR A 80 -20.13 -3.38 -4.50
CA THR A 80 -21.48 -2.86 -4.79
C THR A 80 -22.08 -2.11 -3.60
N GLN A 81 -21.82 -2.58 -2.37
CA GLN A 81 -22.34 -2.00 -1.14
C GLN A 81 -21.52 -0.77 -0.68
N MET A 82 -20.22 -0.78 -0.93
CA MET A 82 -19.29 0.29 -0.54
C MET A 82 -19.57 1.63 -1.24
N THR A 83 -20.19 1.58 -2.43
CA THR A 83 -20.47 2.78 -3.23
C THR A 83 -21.40 3.76 -2.51
N LEU A 84 -22.29 3.27 -1.63
CA LEU A 84 -23.29 4.10 -0.94
C LEU A 84 -22.84 4.66 0.42
N ARG A 85 -21.85 4.04 1.10
CA ARG A 85 -21.49 4.38 2.50
C ARG A 85 -20.40 5.44 2.67
N THR A 86 -19.70 5.82 1.61
CA THR A 86 -18.42 6.57 1.72
C THR A 86 -18.60 8.07 2.06
N PHE A 87 -19.75 8.68 1.76
CA PHE A 87 -19.93 10.14 1.88
C PHE A 87 -20.24 10.65 3.29
N HIS A 88 -20.58 9.78 4.25
CA HIS A 88 -21.00 10.21 5.58
C HIS A 88 -19.84 10.52 6.56
N PHE A 89 -18.61 10.10 6.27
CA PHE A 89 -17.45 10.25 7.17
C PHE A 89 -16.54 11.45 6.85
N ALA A 90 -16.87 12.26 5.84
CA ALA A 90 -16.06 13.39 5.40
C ALA A 90 -15.86 14.50 6.46
N GLY A 91 -16.64 14.50 7.55
CA GLY A 91 -16.62 15.55 8.57
C GLY A 91 -15.66 15.38 9.75
N ILE A 92 -14.98 14.23 9.90
CA ILE A 92 -14.25 13.89 11.15
C ILE A 92 -12.72 13.81 10.97
N ARG A 93 -12.20 13.69 9.74
CA ARG A 93 -10.76 13.52 9.51
C ARG A 93 -10.13 14.82 8.98
N GLU A 94 -9.06 15.28 9.64
CA GLU A 94 -8.28 16.47 9.24
C GLU A 94 -7.55 16.33 7.88
N LEU A 95 -7.50 15.11 7.32
CA LEU A 95 -6.88 14.79 6.03
C LEU A 95 -7.90 14.13 5.08
N ASN A 96 -7.94 14.59 3.84
CA ASN A 96 -8.74 14.01 2.77
C ASN A 96 -8.14 12.65 2.37
N VAL A 97 -8.74 11.56 2.85
CA VAL A 97 -8.36 10.19 2.46
C VAL A 97 -9.37 9.67 1.45
N THR A 98 -8.91 9.14 0.33
CA THR A 98 -9.77 8.32 -0.55
C THR A 98 -10.14 7.06 0.22
N LEU A 99 -11.41 6.93 0.59
CA LEU A 99 -11.94 5.78 1.31
C LEU A 99 -12.86 4.96 0.41
N GLY A 100 -13.16 3.74 0.86
CA GLY A 100 -14.16 2.88 0.23
C GLY A 100 -13.71 2.27 -1.11
N LEU A 101 -14.66 2.11 -2.03
CA LEU A 101 -14.43 1.44 -3.31
C LEU A 101 -13.35 2.09 -4.19
N PRO A 102 -13.28 3.44 -4.34
CA PRO A 102 -12.22 4.06 -5.13
C PRO A 102 -10.81 3.67 -4.66
N ARG A 103 -10.63 3.50 -3.35
CA ARG A 103 -9.34 3.07 -2.79
C ARG A 103 -9.03 1.62 -3.12
N LEU A 104 -10.03 0.74 -3.02
CA LEU A 104 -9.88 -0.66 -3.39
C LEU A 104 -9.48 -0.81 -4.87
N ILE A 105 -10.10 -0.03 -5.77
CA ILE A 105 -9.75 0.01 -7.19
C ILE A 105 -8.30 0.47 -7.38
N GLU A 106 -7.86 1.53 -6.70
CA GLU A 106 -6.46 2.00 -6.81
C GLU A 106 -5.42 0.95 -6.43
N ILE A 107 -5.72 0.14 -5.40
CA ILE A 107 -4.84 -0.94 -4.94
C ILE A 107 -4.79 -2.05 -6.00
N VAL A 108 -5.97 -2.52 -6.43
CA VAL A 108 -6.13 -3.60 -7.41
C VAL A 108 -5.54 -3.23 -8.79
N ASP A 109 -5.68 -1.98 -9.20
CA ASP A 109 -5.07 -1.43 -10.41
C ASP A 109 -3.57 -1.11 -10.26
N ALA A 110 -2.99 -1.32 -9.07
CA ALA A 110 -1.58 -1.05 -8.76
C ALA A 110 -1.09 0.31 -9.30
N LYS A 111 -1.92 1.35 -9.09
CA LYS A 111 -1.73 2.70 -9.65
C LYS A 111 -0.37 3.26 -9.20
N LYS A 112 0.37 3.87 -10.14
CA LYS A 112 1.73 4.38 -9.87
C LYS A 112 1.79 5.40 -8.74
N VAL A 113 0.81 6.31 -8.73
CA VAL A 113 0.65 7.32 -7.68
C VAL A 113 -0.82 7.29 -7.26
N PRO A 114 -1.13 6.98 -5.99
CA PRO A 114 -2.51 7.00 -5.51
C PRO A 114 -3.03 8.44 -5.53
N SER A 115 -4.36 8.63 -5.54
CA SER A 115 -4.93 9.98 -5.63
C SER A 115 -4.69 10.80 -4.35
N THR A 116 -4.70 10.13 -3.20
CA THR A 116 -4.32 10.74 -1.90
C THR A 116 -3.18 9.93 -1.25
N PRO A 117 -1.92 10.19 -1.63
CA PRO A 117 -0.77 9.56 -0.99
C PRO A 117 -0.64 10.05 0.45
N MET A 118 -0.45 9.14 1.39
CA MET A 118 -0.23 9.47 2.80
C MET A 118 0.84 8.58 3.42
N MET A 119 1.50 9.10 4.45
CA MET A 119 2.41 8.33 5.29
C MET A 119 2.08 8.55 6.76
N THR A 120 2.26 7.48 7.54
CA THR A 120 2.28 7.53 9.00
C THR A 120 3.72 7.34 9.44
N ILE A 121 4.31 8.40 9.97
CA ILE A 121 5.70 8.42 10.39
C ILE A 121 5.74 8.37 11.91
N TYR A 122 6.40 7.34 12.43
CA TYR A 122 6.66 7.17 13.84
C TYR A 122 8.01 7.78 14.20
N LEU A 123 8.11 8.28 15.43
CA LEU A 123 9.32 8.93 15.94
C LEU A 123 10.07 7.97 16.87
N THR A 124 11.39 8.13 16.96
CA THR A 124 12.21 7.37 17.92
C THR A 124 11.88 7.76 19.36
N ASP A 125 12.21 6.90 20.33
CA ASP A 125 11.82 7.08 21.74
C ASP A 125 12.27 8.42 22.36
N GLU A 126 13.35 9.03 21.84
CA GLU A 126 13.84 10.36 22.26
C GLU A 126 12.92 11.54 21.84
N TYR A 127 12.11 11.35 20.79
CA TYR A 127 11.27 12.36 20.14
C TYR A 127 9.77 12.09 20.35
N LYS A 128 9.46 10.95 20.95
CA LYS A 128 8.12 10.35 21.01
C LYS A 128 7.15 11.03 21.95
N HIS A 129 7.67 11.61 23.03
CA HIS A 129 6.88 12.27 24.10
C HIS A 129 6.94 13.79 24.05
N ASP A 130 7.78 14.36 23.17
CA ASP A 130 8.01 15.80 23.11
C ASP A 130 7.34 16.40 21.87
N LYS A 131 6.33 17.24 22.10
CA LYS A 131 5.56 17.89 21.04
C LYS A 131 6.42 18.86 20.23
N GLU A 132 7.37 19.57 20.84
CA GLU A 132 8.17 20.58 20.15
C GLU A 132 9.15 19.94 19.17
N LYS A 133 9.80 18.86 19.59
CA LYS A 133 10.72 18.11 18.72
C LYS A 133 9.99 17.40 17.58
N ALA A 134 8.81 16.83 17.84
CA ALA A 134 7.96 16.27 16.80
C ALA A 134 7.58 17.30 15.73
N LEU A 135 7.28 18.53 16.17
CA LEU A 135 6.95 19.65 15.28
C LEU A 135 8.18 20.13 14.49
N GLU A 136 9.37 20.06 15.07
CA GLU A 136 10.63 20.32 14.36
C GLU A 136 10.88 19.28 13.23
N VAL A 137 10.63 18.00 13.50
CA VAL A 137 10.72 16.93 12.48
C VAL A 137 9.67 17.15 11.40
N ALA A 138 8.43 17.48 11.76
CA ALA A 138 7.37 17.80 10.80
C ALA A 138 7.76 18.96 9.85
N ARG A 139 8.33 20.04 10.40
CA ARG A 139 8.85 21.18 9.61
C ARG A 139 10.02 20.81 8.69
N LYS A 140 10.81 19.78 9.04
CA LYS A 140 11.90 19.27 8.18
C LYS A 140 11.36 18.43 7.02
N LEU A 141 10.23 17.77 7.22
CA LEU A 141 9.59 16.91 6.22
C LEU A 141 8.79 17.72 5.18
N GLU A 142 8.08 18.75 5.63
CA GLU A 142 7.16 19.55 4.79
C GLU A 142 7.86 20.25 3.62
N TYR A 143 7.40 19.97 2.39
CA TYR A 143 7.90 20.59 1.18
C TYR A 143 7.45 22.04 1.07
N THR A 144 8.36 22.95 1.41
CA THR A 144 8.07 24.38 1.38
C THR A 144 8.62 25.00 0.10
N LYS A 145 7.71 25.44 -0.77
CA LYS A 145 8.00 26.34 -1.90
C LYS A 145 7.89 27.79 -1.47
N ILE A 146 8.50 28.69 -2.23
CA ILE A 146 8.36 30.14 -2.05
C ILE A 146 6.88 30.56 -2.17
N GLU A 147 6.12 29.95 -3.09
CA GLU A 147 4.66 30.14 -3.23
C GLU A 147 3.90 29.99 -1.90
N ASN A 148 4.30 29.03 -1.05
CA ASN A 148 3.55 28.73 0.17
C ASN A 148 3.89 29.69 1.33
N VAL A 149 4.79 30.64 1.13
CA VAL A 149 5.29 31.60 2.15
C VAL A 149 5.00 33.05 1.73
N VAL A 150 4.62 33.27 0.48
CA VAL A 150 4.35 34.59 -0.09
C VAL A 150 2.85 34.88 -0.04
N SER A 151 2.46 36.04 0.50
CA SER A 151 1.07 36.50 0.56
C SER A 151 0.63 37.19 -0.74
N SER A 152 1.53 37.99 -1.33
CA SER A 152 1.28 38.62 -2.62
C SER A 152 2.58 38.75 -3.42
N THR A 153 2.45 38.66 -4.75
CA THR A 153 3.55 38.95 -5.68
C THR A 153 3.10 40.03 -6.62
N SER A 154 3.76 41.18 -6.59
CA SER A 154 3.57 42.24 -7.57
C SER A 154 4.82 42.38 -8.44
N ILE A 155 4.59 42.74 -9.70
CA ILE A 155 5.65 43.05 -10.65
C ILE A 155 5.61 44.56 -10.82
N ASP A 156 6.71 45.23 -10.50
CA ASP A 156 6.88 46.63 -10.86
C ASP A 156 7.51 46.71 -12.25
N ILE A 157 6.72 47.20 -13.21
CA ILE A 157 7.11 47.34 -14.61
C ILE A 157 8.16 48.45 -14.76
N ALA A 158 8.15 49.47 -13.89
CA ALA A 158 9.04 50.62 -13.99
C ALA A 158 10.47 50.31 -13.52
N SER A 159 10.61 49.58 -12.41
CA SER A 159 11.91 49.16 -11.86
C SER A 159 12.35 47.77 -12.32
N MET A 160 11.56 47.11 -13.18
CA MET A 160 11.76 45.71 -13.58
C MET A 160 12.05 44.80 -12.38
N SER A 161 11.31 45.03 -11.28
CA SER A 161 11.50 44.33 -10.02
C SER A 161 10.30 43.45 -9.68
N ILE A 162 10.58 42.35 -9.00
CA ILE A 162 9.56 41.47 -8.43
C ILE A 162 9.51 41.75 -6.93
N ILE A 163 8.34 42.18 -6.47
CA ILE A 163 8.07 42.46 -5.06
C ILE A 163 7.37 41.22 -4.49
N LEU A 164 8.02 40.56 -3.54
CA LEU A 164 7.48 39.42 -2.81
C LEU A 164 7.16 39.85 -1.38
N GLN A 165 5.88 39.86 -1.04
CA GLN A 165 5.46 40.08 0.34
C GLN A 165 5.41 38.73 1.06
N LEU A 166 6.28 38.53 2.05
CA LEU A 166 6.29 37.30 2.85
C LEU A 166 5.34 37.42 4.04
N ASP A 167 4.65 36.33 4.35
CA ASP A 167 3.78 36.26 5.52
C ASP A 167 4.55 35.79 6.76
N ASN A 168 4.49 36.59 7.83
CA ASN A 168 5.16 36.33 9.10
C ASN A 168 4.57 35.13 9.85
N GLU A 169 3.28 34.84 9.69
CA GLU A 169 2.64 33.67 10.32
C GLU A 169 3.09 32.38 9.61
N MET A 170 3.07 32.37 8.28
CA MET A 170 3.50 31.22 7.48
C MET A 170 5.00 30.92 7.63
N LEU A 171 5.84 31.94 7.82
CA LEU A 171 7.27 31.78 8.11
C LEU A 171 7.51 31.08 9.47
N LYS A 172 6.75 31.46 10.51
CA LYS A 172 6.84 30.86 11.85
C LYS A 172 6.32 29.43 11.88
N ASP A 173 5.20 29.18 11.22
CA ASP A 173 4.61 27.84 11.17
C ASP A 173 5.55 26.83 10.49
N LYS A 174 6.20 27.25 9.40
CA LYS A 174 7.13 26.41 8.62
C LYS A 174 8.55 26.41 9.17
N GLY A 175 8.87 27.27 10.13
CA GLY A 175 10.20 27.40 10.71
C GLY A 175 11.26 27.73 9.66
N VAL A 176 10.94 28.69 8.77
CA VAL A 176 11.81 29.19 7.71
C VAL A 176 12.17 30.63 8.04
N THR A 177 13.45 30.98 7.89
CA THR A 177 13.91 32.36 8.08
C THR A 177 13.98 33.11 6.74
N VAL A 178 13.90 34.44 6.79
CA VAL A 178 14.06 35.29 5.59
C VAL A 178 15.43 35.05 4.92
N ASP A 179 16.46 34.71 5.69
CA ASP A 179 17.80 34.34 5.19
C ASP A 179 17.79 33.02 4.39
N ASP A 180 16.98 32.03 4.78
CA ASP A 180 16.83 30.79 4.02
C ASP A 180 16.15 31.02 2.66
N VAL A 181 15.22 31.98 2.59
CA VAL A 181 14.59 32.41 1.34
C VAL A 181 15.61 33.12 0.45
N LYS A 182 16.43 34.01 1.00
CA LYS A 182 17.53 34.67 0.27
C LYS A 182 18.53 33.64 -0.28
N LYS A 183 18.93 32.64 0.52
CA LYS A 183 19.79 31.53 0.08
C LYS A 183 19.15 30.68 -1.03
N ALA A 184 17.84 30.43 -0.94
CA ALA A 184 17.11 29.68 -1.96
C ALA A 184 17.07 30.43 -3.30
N ILE A 185 16.87 31.76 -3.26
CA ILE A 185 16.88 32.63 -4.45
C ILE A 185 18.31 32.73 -5.02
N ASN A 186 19.33 32.88 -4.17
CA ASN A 186 20.74 32.91 -4.58
C ASN A 186 21.18 31.64 -5.32
N ARG A 187 20.64 30.47 -4.94
CA ARG A 187 20.93 29.20 -5.62
C ARG A 187 20.42 29.15 -7.06
N LEU A 188 19.43 29.97 -7.43
CA LEU A 188 18.86 29.97 -8.78
C LEU A 188 19.75 30.65 -9.83
N LYS A 189 20.81 31.36 -9.41
CA LYS A 189 21.76 32.07 -10.29
C LYS A 189 21.05 32.82 -11.44
N LEU A 190 20.01 33.58 -11.11
CA LEU A 190 19.25 34.38 -12.07
C LEU A 190 19.90 35.75 -12.26
N GLY A 191 21.11 35.77 -12.86
CA GLY A 191 21.84 37.02 -13.15
C GLY A 191 22.33 37.78 -11.91
N GLU A 192 22.72 39.04 -12.10
CA GLU A 192 22.93 40.01 -11.02
C GLU A 192 21.57 40.54 -10.56
N PHE A 193 21.20 40.22 -9.33
CA PHE A 193 19.98 40.72 -8.70
C PHE A 193 20.32 41.35 -7.36
N VAL A 194 19.68 42.48 -7.06
CA VAL A 194 19.78 43.12 -5.75
C VAL A 194 18.51 42.75 -4.99
N ILE A 195 18.68 42.16 -3.80
CA ILE A 195 17.58 41.89 -2.88
C ILE A 195 17.57 43.03 -1.86
N ASP A 196 16.70 44.01 -2.06
CA ASP A 196 16.46 45.06 -1.07
C ASP A 196 15.35 44.61 -0.13
N GLU A 197 15.66 44.59 1.16
CA GLU A 197 14.70 44.32 2.23
C GLU A 197 14.11 45.65 2.69
N SER A 198 12.90 45.95 2.21
CA SER A 198 12.14 47.10 2.68
C SER A 198 11.38 46.71 3.96
N GLU A 199 11.22 47.67 4.88
CA GLU A 199 10.55 47.46 6.17
C GLU A 199 9.22 46.69 6.01
N GLY A 200 9.14 45.51 6.63
CA GLY A 200 7.95 44.66 6.61
C GLY A 200 8.04 43.39 5.77
N ASN A 201 9.17 42.65 5.82
CA ASN A 201 9.32 41.32 5.17
C ASN A 201 9.00 41.32 3.66
N THR A 202 9.20 42.44 3.00
CA THR A 202 8.99 42.58 1.55
C THR A 202 10.34 42.46 0.87
N LEU A 203 10.51 41.44 0.03
CA LEU A 203 11.72 41.24 -0.76
C LEU A 203 11.51 41.86 -2.14
N ASN A 204 12.26 42.91 -2.43
CA ASN A 204 12.33 43.48 -3.78
C ASN A 204 13.51 42.84 -4.50
N ILE A 205 13.23 42.12 -5.58
CA ILE A 205 14.23 41.51 -6.45
C ILE A 205 14.30 42.33 -7.73
N SER A 206 15.30 43.18 -7.86
CA SER A 206 15.58 43.92 -9.11
C SER A 206 16.53 43.11 -9.99
N PHE A 207 16.29 43.10 -11.30
CA PHE A 207 17.16 42.42 -12.28
C PHE A 207 17.81 43.45 -13.21
N ALA A 208 19.14 43.39 -13.36
CA ALA A 208 19.88 44.37 -14.15
C ALA A 208 19.79 44.18 -15.68
N ASN A 209 19.43 42.98 -16.18
CA ASN A 209 19.53 42.63 -17.60
C ASN A 209 18.29 41.86 -18.11
N ILE A 210 17.10 42.48 -18.10
CA ILE A 210 15.90 41.85 -18.66
C ILE A 210 15.07 42.84 -19.48
N ASP A 211 15.10 42.72 -20.81
CA ASP A 211 14.37 43.61 -21.72
C ASP A 211 12.91 43.19 -21.99
N SER A 212 12.44 42.06 -21.44
CA SER A 212 11.14 41.48 -21.79
C SER A 212 10.23 41.18 -20.59
N ILE A 213 9.01 41.73 -20.60
CA ILE A 213 7.94 41.46 -19.64
C ILE A 213 7.62 39.96 -19.55
N ALA A 214 7.66 39.24 -20.68
CA ALA A 214 7.40 37.79 -20.70
C ALA A 214 8.49 36.99 -19.97
N ALA A 215 9.73 37.47 -19.97
CA ALA A 215 10.82 36.86 -19.21
C ALA A 215 10.63 37.07 -17.71
N LEU A 216 10.15 38.24 -17.26
CA LEU A 216 9.81 38.50 -15.86
C LEU A 216 8.72 37.57 -15.34
N PHE A 217 7.67 37.31 -16.14
CA PHE A 217 6.64 36.32 -15.76
C PHE A 217 7.22 34.91 -15.62
N LYS A 218 8.06 34.46 -16.56
CA LYS A 218 8.71 33.14 -16.47
C LYS A 218 9.65 33.05 -15.26
N LEU A 219 10.35 34.12 -14.93
CA LEU A 219 11.23 34.18 -13.77
C LEU A 219 10.45 34.20 -12.45
N ARG A 220 9.34 34.94 -12.39
CA ARG A 220 8.41 34.88 -11.27
C ARG A 220 7.95 33.45 -11.02
N ASP A 221 7.46 32.76 -12.05
CA ASP A 221 6.97 31.39 -11.93
C ASP A 221 8.09 30.43 -11.48
N LYS A 222 9.32 30.68 -11.93
CA LYS A 222 10.51 29.92 -11.51
C LYS A 222 10.87 30.18 -10.05
N ILE A 223 10.82 31.44 -9.60
CA ILE A 223 11.07 31.82 -8.20
C ILE A 223 10.00 31.21 -7.30
N LEU A 224 8.71 31.36 -7.63
CA LEU A 224 7.62 30.79 -6.85
C LEU A 224 7.71 29.26 -6.72
N ASN A 225 8.17 28.57 -7.76
CA ASN A 225 8.37 27.12 -7.75
C ASN A 225 9.66 26.65 -7.06
N THR A 226 10.52 27.56 -6.61
CA THR A 226 11.79 27.20 -5.99
C THR A 226 11.58 26.59 -4.61
N LYS A 227 12.34 25.52 -4.36
CA LYS A 227 12.36 24.80 -3.09
C LYS A 227 13.19 25.57 -2.07
N ILE A 228 12.62 25.85 -0.90
CA ILE A 228 13.36 26.36 0.26
C ILE A 228 13.84 25.18 1.12
N LYS A 229 12.91 24.34 1.59
CA LYS A 229 13.16 23.25 2.55
C LYS A 229 12.20 22.08 2.30
N GLY A 230 12.51 20.91 2.87
CA GLY A 230 11.63 19.75 2.85
C GLY A 230 11.98 18.68 1.83
N ILE A 231 11.20 17.61 1.81
CA ILE A 231 11.34 16.48 0.90
C ILE A 231 10.31 16.61 -0.22
N LYS A 232 10.75 16.45 -1.47
CA LYS A 232 9.85 16.57 -2.63
C LYS A 232 8.74 15.52 -2.54
N GLY A 233 7.48 15.94 -2.66
CA GLY A 233 6.33 15.04 -2.65
C GLY A 233 5.49 15.10 -1.37
N ILE A 234 6.02 15.64 -0.27
CA ILE A 234 5.29 15.83 1.00
C ILE A 234 4.73 17.25 1.06
N LYS A 235 3.44 17.44 0.80
CA LYS A 235 2.80 18.76 0.78
C LYS A 235 2.61 19.34 2.18
N ARG A 236 2.15 18.52 3.13
CA ARG A 236 1.83 18.93 4.50
C ARG A 236 2.17 17.82 5.48
N ALA A 237 2.61 18.17 6.68
CA ALA A 237 2.84 17.24 7.78
C ALA A 237 2.08 17.72 9.02
N ILE A 238 1.25 16.86 9.60
CA ILE A 238 0.42 17.13 10.78
C ILE A 238 0.87 16.21 11.91
N VAL A 239 1.13 16.78 13.08
CA VAL A 239 1.48 16.02 14.28
C VAL A 239 0.20 15.67 15.04
N GLN A 240 -0.08 14.38 15.20
CA GLN A 240 -1.22 13.87 15.96
C GLN A 240 -0.74 13.03 17.15
N LYS A 241 -1.42 13.14 18.30
CA LYS A 241 -1.17 12.27 19.46
C LYS A 241 -2.03 11.01 19.36
N LYS A 242 -1.41 9.83 19.27
CA LYS A 242 -2.10 8.53 19.25
C LYS A 242 -1.71 7.75 20.50
N GLY A 243 -2.59 7.73 21.51
CA GLY A 243 -2.26 7.22 22.83
C GLY A 243 -1.25 8.14 23.53
N ASP A 244 -0.10 7.60 23.94
CA ASP A 244 0.99 8.34 24.60
C ASP A 244 2.14 8.77 23.66
N GLU A 245 1.99 8.52 22.36
CA GLU A 245 3.03 8.76 21.35
C GLU A 245 2.58 9.83 20.35
N TYR A 246 3.50 10.72 19.95
CA TYR A 246 3.28 11.62 18.83
C TYR A 246 3.64 10.93 17.51
N ILE A 247 2.69 10.91 16.58
CA ILE A 247 2.86 10.43 15.20
C ILE A 247 2.74 11.60 14.23
N ILE A 248 3.45 11.52 13.11
CA ILE A 248 3.35 12.52 12.04
C ILE A 248 2.59 11.90 10.87
N LEU A 249 1.48 12.51 10.49
CA LEU A 249 0.71 12.17 9.30
C LEU A 249 1.07 13.12 8.18
N THR A 250 1.47 12.60 7.03
CA THR A 250 1.82 13.42 5.86
C THR A 250 0.76 13.33 4.77
N ASP A 251 0.48 14.47 4.13
CA ASP A 251 -0.16 14.54 2.82
C ASP A 251 0.93 14.54 1.76
N GLY A 252 1.03 13.46 1.00
CA GLY A 252 2.17 13.15 0.16
C GLY A 252 2.95 11.91 0.62
N SER A 253 3.64 11.28 -0.33
CA SER A 253 4.55 10.18 -0.05
C SER A 253 5.94 10.47 -0.64
N ASN A 254 6.97 10.27 0.18
CA ASN A 254 8.36 10.14 -0.25
C ASN A 254 9.14 9.37 0.82
N LEU A 255 9.01 8.05 0.80
CA LEU A 255 9.61 7.12 1.73
C LEU A 255 11.14 7.22 1.73
N SER A 256 11.76 7.24 0.56
CA SER A 256 13.23 7.34 0.44
C SER A 256 13.78 8.59 1.15
N GLY A 257 13.11 9.73 0.98
CA GLY A 257 13.50 10.97 1.64
C GLY A 257 13.25 10.94 3.15
N VAL A 258 12.11 10.39 3.59
CA VAL A 258 11.72 10.33 5.00
C VAL A 258 12.67 9.46 5.82
N LEU A 259 13.12 8.33 5.27
CA LEU A 259 14.04 7.42 5.95
C LEU A 259 15.41 8.04 6.25
N SER A 260 15.80 9.09 5.51
CA SER A 260 17.07 9.79 5.73
C SER A 260 17.03 10.84 6.85
N VAL A 261 15.85 11.12 7.41
CA VAL A 261 15.65 12.19 8.41
C VAL A 261 15.92 11.66 9.82
N LYS A 262 16.76 12.39 10.56
CA LYS A 262 17.06 12.09 11.98
C LYS A 262 15.80 12.28 12.84
N GLY A 263 15.53 11.31 13.72
CA GLY A 263 14.37 11.31 14.63
C GLY A 263 13.17 10.50 14.14
N VAL A 264 13.22 9.97 12.91
CA VAL A 264 12.21 9.05 12.37
C VAL A 264 12.58 7.60 12.71
N ASP A 265 11.62 6.84 13.23
CA ASP A 265 11.77 5.40 13.44
C ASP A 265 11.52 4.65 12.13
N ILE A 266 12.62 4.25 11.48
CA ILE A 266 12.64 3.53 10.19
C ILE A 266 11.81 2.24 10.23
N ALA A 267 11.76 1.56 11.38
CA ALA A 267 11.11 0.25 11.48
C ALA A 267 9.58 0.31 11.48
N LYS A 268 9.01 1.50 11.72
CA LYS A 268 7.55 1.68 11.88
C LYS A 268 6.94 2.62 10.86
N VAL A 269 7.71 3.18 9.92
CA VAL A 269 7.14 4.07 8.90
C VAL A 269 6.19 3.29 7.99
N GLU A 270 4.94 3.76 7.88
CA GLU A 270 3.94 3.19 7.00
C GLU A 270 3.60 4.17 5.87
N THR A 271 3.39 3.66 4.67
CA THR A 271 2.85 4.45 3.55
C THR A 271 1.77 3.66 2.83
N ASN A 272 0.82 4.38 2.25
CA ASN A 272 -0.24 3.81 1.44
C ASN A 272 0.15 3.70 -0.06
N ASN A 273 1.37 4.12 -0.44
CA ASN A 273 1.87 4.03 -1.80
C ASN A 273 2.63 2.71 -2.01
N ILE A 274 1.99 1.78 -2.73
CA ILE A 274 2.49 0.40 -2.92
C ILE A 274 3.77 0.38 -3.79
N ARG A 275 3.84 1.22 -4.83
CA ARG A 275 5.02 1.26 -5.72
C ARG A 275 6.26 1.75 -5.02
N GLU A 276 6.09 2.72 -4.16
CA GLU A 276 7.20 3.26 -3.39
C GLU A 276 7.75 2.24 -2.38
N ILE A 277 6.87 1.42 -1.79
CA ILE A 277 7.28 0.30 -0.93
C ILE A 277 8.01 -0.78 -1.74
N GLU A 278 7.49 -1.11 -2.91
CA GLU A 278 8.12 -2.06 -3.84
C GLU A 278 9.57 -1.64 -4.18
N GLU A 279 9.78 -0.35 -4.47
CA GLU A 279 11.11 0.20 -4.81
C GLU A 279 12.08 0.26 -3.62
N VAL A 280 11.60 0.57 -2.42
CA VAL A 280 12.45 0.80 -1.24
C VAL A 280 12.64 -0.45 -0.37
N PHE A 281 11.57 -1.16 -0.05
CA PHE A 281 11.56 -2.32 0.86
C PHE A 281 11.43 -3.66 0.13
N GLY A 282 11.00 -3.67 -1.13
CA GLY A 282 10.91 -4.86 -1.97
C GLY A 282 9.52 -5.48 -2.04
N ILE A 283 9.43 -6.60 -2.77
CA ILE A 283 8.15 -7.18 -3.19
C ILE A 283 7.34 -7.81 -2.05
N GLU A 284 7.98 -8.43 -1.06
CA GLU A 284 7.27 -9.01 0.10
C GLU A 284 6.68 -7.94 1.02
N ALA A 285 7.37 -6.81 1.17
CA ALA A 285 6.80 -5.66 1.86
C ALA A 285 5.60 -5.08 1.08
N ALA A 286 5.69 -5.05 -0.26
CA ALA A 286 4.57 -4.67 -1.12
C ALA A 286 3.39 -5.65 -1.02
N ARG A 287 3.65 -6.96 -0.88
CA ARG A 287 2.62 -7.98 -0.67
C ARG A 287 1.88 -7.77 0.64
N GLU A 288 2.61 -7.59 1.74
CA GLU A 288 2.04 -7.35 3.07
C GLU A 288 1.21 -6.06 3.12
N ILE A 289 1.69 -4.95 2.51
CA ILE A 289 0.91 -3.70 2.51
C ILE A 289 -0.38 -3.83 1.68
N ILE A 290 -0.38 -4.57 0.57
CA ILE A 290 -1.60 -4.85 -0.20
C ILE A 290 -2.64 -5.55 0.69
N ILE A 291 -2.21 -6.58 1.44
CA ILE A 291 -3.08 -7.34 2.35
C ILE A 291 -3.66 -6.43 3.43
N ARG A 292 -2.81 -5.64 4.09
CA ARG A 292 -3.22 -4.72 5.16
C ARG A 292 -4.16 -3.64 4.66
N GLU A 293 -3.87 -3.04 3.51
CA GLU A 293 -4.66 -1.94 2.97
C GLU A 293 -6.03 -2.43 2.48
N ILE A 294 -6.10 -3.58 1.79
CA ILE A 294 -7.39 -4.19 1.41
C ILE A 294 -8.21 -4.52 2.66
N SER A 295 -7.59 -5.17 3.66
CA SER A 295 -8.26 -5.52 4.91
C SER A 295 -8.78 -4.27 5.65
N LYS A 296 -7.98 -3.20 5.69
CA LYS A 296 -8.35 -1.92 6.32
C LYS A 296 -9.53 -1.27 5.60
N VAL A 297 -9.52 -1.23 4.27
CA VAL A 297 -10.61 -0.65 3.47
C VAL A 297 -11.92 -1.42 3.66
N LEU A 298 -11.88 -2.75 3.76
CA LEU A 298 -13.07 -3.58 4.00
C LEU A 298 -13.56 -3.43 5.46
N ALA A 299 -12.65 -3.46 6.44
CA ALA A 299 -12.99 -3.32 7.85
C ALA A 299 -13.58 -1.95 8.21
N GLU A 300 -13.08 -0.85 7.62
CA GLU A 300 -13.65 0.49 7.79
C GLU A 300 -15.11 0.59 7.31
N GLN A 301 -15.54 -0.31 6.41
CA GLN A 301 -16.92 -0.38 5.92
C GLN A 301 -17.79 -1.39 6.67
N GLY A 302 -17.23 -2.06 7.68
CA GLY A 302 -17.88 -3.12 8.45
C GLY A 302 -18.15 -4.38 7.64
N LEU A 303 -17.36 -4.61 6.59
CA LEU A 303 -17.45 -5.80 5.73
C LEU A 303 -16.38 -6.79 6.19
N ASP A 304 -16.81 -8.01 6.49
CA ASP A 304 -15.91 -9.09 6.88
C ASP A 304 -15.67 -10.02 5.67
N VAL A 305 -14.45 -9.98 5.14
CA VAL A 305 -14.00 -10.86 4.06
C VAL A 305 -12.83 -11.66 4.61
N ASP A 306 -12.89 -12.97 4.41
CA ASP A 306 -11.84 -13.87 4.89
C ASP A 306 -10.46 -13.50 4.32
N MET A 307 -9.45 -13.46 5.20
CA MET A 307 -8.08 -13.09 4.87
C MET A 307 -7.48 -13.99 3.78
N ARG A 308 -7.92 -15.25 3.65
CA ARG A 308 -7.45 -16.19 2.62
C ARG A 308 -7.72 -15.67 1.20
N HIS A 309 -8.85 -15.00 0.98
CA HIS A 309 -9.16 -14.42 -0.34
C HIS A 309 -8.25 -13.22 -0.64
N ILE A 310 -7.99 -12.38 0.37
CA ILE A 310 -7.11 -11.21 0.25
C ILE A 310 -5.67 -11.65 0.01
N LEU A 311 -5.20 -12.68 0.71
CA LEU A 311 -3.89 -13.30 0.51
C LEU A 311 -3.72 -13.78 -0.92
N LEU A 312 -4.70 -14.51 -1.46
CA LEU A 312 -4.66 -15.01 -2.84
C LEU A 312 -4.55 -13.85 -3.85
N VAL A 313 -5.28 -12.76 -3.63
CA VAL A 313 -5.22 -11.57 -4.48
C VAL A 313 -3.82 -10.94 -4.43
N ALA A 314 -3.27 -10.74 -3.24
CA ALA A 314 -1.94 -10.15 -3.06
C ALA A 314 -0.83 -11.03 -3.68
N ASP A 315 -0.92 -12.35 -3.52
CA ASP A 315 0.03 -13.30 -4.10
C ASP A 315 -0.03 -13.29 -5.63
N VAL A 316 -1.23 -13.26 -6.21
CA VAL A 316 -1.40 -13.14 -7.68
C VAL A 316 -0.82 -11.83 -8.21
N MET A 317 -0.99 -10.72 -7.48
CA MET A 317 -0.44 -9.41 -7.87
C MET A 317 1.09 -9.36 -7.78
N THR A 318 1.71 -10.14 -6.89
CA THR A 318 3.17 -10.06 -6.60
C THR A 318 3.99 -11.23 -7.18
N ARG A 319 3.33 -12.26 -7.73
CA ARG A 319 3.97 -13.49 -8.24
C ARG A 319 5.13 -13.28 -9.23
N THR A 320 5.10 -12.21 -10.02
CA THR A 320 6.10 -11.95 -11.07
C THR A 320 7.38 -11.27 -10.57
N GLY A 321 7.49 -11.02 -9.25
CA GLY A 321 8.60 -10.26 -8.66
C GLY A 321 8.43 -8.74 -8.77
N VAL A 322 7.38 -8.26 -9.44
CA VAL A 322 6.94 -6.87 -9.48
C VAL A 322 5.43 -6.82 -9.25
N VAL A 323 4.94 -5.73 -8.67
CA VAL A 323 3.50 -5.56 -8.41
C VAL A 323 2.77 -5.35 -9.74
N ARG A 324 1.84 -6.24 -10.06
CA ARG A 324 1.03 -6.17 -11.29
C ARG A 324 -0.40 -5.77 -10.96
N GLN A 325 -0.94 -4.94 -11.85
CA GLN A 325 -2.36 -4.59 -11.83
C GLN A 325 -3.23 -5.80 -12.21
N ILE A 326 -4.41 -5.89 -11.62
CA ILE A 326 -5.43 -6.88 -12.01
C ILE A 326 -6.21 -6.30 -13.18
N GLY A 327 -5.76 -6.60 -14.41
CA GLY A 327 -6.42 -6.15 -15.62
C GLY A 327 -5.59 -6.39 -16.88
N ARG A 328 -6.01 -5.77 -18.00
CA ARG A 328 -5.45 -6.00 -19.34
C ARG A 328 -3.95 -5.68 -19.48
N HIS A 329 -3.40 -4.76 -18.69
CA HIS A 329 -1.97 -4.40 -18.73
C HIS A 329 -1.12 -5.11 -17.66
N GLY A 330 -1.71 -6.02 -16.89
CA GLY A 330 -1.01 -6.78 -15.86
C GLY A 330 -1.35 -8.26 -15.97
N VAL A 331 -1.94 -8.82 -14.92
CA VAL A 331 -2.14 -10.27 -14.75
C VAL A 331 -2.87 -10.90 -15.95
N THR A 332 -3.85 -10.23 -16.55
CA THR A 332 -4.64 -10.81 -17.64
C THR A 332 -3.93 -10.71 -19.00
N GLY A 333 -3.15 -9.65 -19.23
CA GLY A 333 -2.39 -9.46 -20.46
C GLY A 333 -1.17 -10.37 -20.60
N GLU A 334 -0.68 -10.90 -19.47
CA GLU A 334 0.46 -11.83 -19.41
C GLU A 334 0.04 -13.30 -19.40
N LYS A 335 -1.25 -13.62 -19.59
CA LYS A 335 -1.67 -15.01 -19.77
C LYS A 335 -0.98 -15.61 -20.99
N ASN A 336 -0.50 -16.85 -20.85
CA ASN A 336 0.15 -17.58 -21.94
C ASN A 336 -0.81 -17.83 -23.11
N SER A 337 -2.08 -18.17 -22.82
CA SER A 337 -3.09 -18.44 -23.84
C SER A 337 -3.43 -17.16 -24.63
N VAL A 338 -3.35 -17.27 -25.96
CA VAL A 338 -3.74 -16.20 -26.89
C VAL A 338 -5.25 -15.99 -26.82
N LEU A 339 -6.03 -17.07 -26.76
CA LEU A 339 -7.48 -17.00 -26.66
C LEU A 339 -7.93 -16.39 -25.34
N ALA A 340 -7.26 -16.72 -24.23
CA ALA A 340 -7.55 -16.11 -22.94
C ALA A 340 -7.23 -14.61 -22.90
N ARG A 341 -6.18 -14.16 -23.59
CA ARG A 341 -5.87 -12.73 -23.77
C ARG A 341 -6.90 -12.05 -24.66
N ALA A 342 -7.22 -12.66 -25.81
CA ALA A 342 -8.16 -12.11 -26.78
C ALA A 342 -9.60 -12.00 -26.24
N ALA A 343 -9.99 -12.88 -25.33
CA ALA A 343 -11.26 -12.82 -24.62
C ALA A 343 -11.35 -11.67 -23.61
N PHE A 344 -10.22 -11.12 -23.15
CA PHE A 344 -10.16 -10.07 -22.14
C PHE A 344 -9.68 -8.74 -22.73
N GLU A 345 -10.59 -8.08 -23.45
CA GLU A 345 -10.40 -6.81 -24.18
C GLU A 345 -9.38 -6.88 -25.34
N VAL A 346 -9.46 -5.91 -26.27
CA VAL A 346 -8.51 -5.73 -27.40
C VAL A 346 -8.27 -7.00 -28.25
N THR A 347 -9.34 -7.74 -28.54
CA THR A 347 -9.32 -9.06 -29.23
C THR A 347 -8.55 -9.06 -30.55
N VAL A 348 -8.85 -8.11 -31.44
CA VAL A 348 -8.28 -8.08 -32.81
C VAL A 348 -6.76 -7.97 -32.78
N LYS A 349 -6.22 -7.11 -31.89
CA LYS A 349 -4.78 -6.91 -31.78
C LYS A 349 -4.08 -8.19 -31.30
N HIS A 350 -4.62 -8.82 -30.25
CA HIS A 350 -4.04 -10.05 -29.70
C HIS A 350 -4.00 -11.19 -30.72
N LEU A 351 -5.05 -11.37 -31.51
CA LEU A 351 -5.09 -12.40 -32.54
C LEU A 351 -4.15 -12.11 -33.72
N LEU A 352 -4.08 -10.85 -34.17
CA LEU A 352 -3.16 -10.46 -35.26
C LEU A 352 -1.69 -10.60 -34.84
N ASP A 353 -1.33 -10.11 -33.66
CA ASP A 353 0.04 -10.20 -33.14
C ASP A 353 0.45 -11.67 -32.94
N ALA A 354 -0.45 -12.50 -32.43
CA ALA A 354 -0.22 -13.93 -32.25
C ALA A 354 -0.09 -14.67 -33.59
N ALA A 355 -0.95 -14.38 -34.57
CA ALA A 355 -0.87 -14.96 -35.91
C ALA A 355 0.43 -14.57 -36.62
N ALA A 356 0.89 -13.32 -36.45
CA ALA A 356 2.16 -12.85 -37.01
C ALA A 356 3.37 -13.56 -36.39
N ARG A 357 3.31 -13.92 -35.10
CA ARG A 357 4.38 -14.65 -34.39
C ARG A 357 4.32 -16.16 -34.54
N GLY A 358 3.16 -16.70 -34.90
CA GLY A 358 2.90 -18.14 -34.88
C GLY A 358 2.77 -18.70 -33.46
N ASP A 359 2.16 -17.95 -32.53
CA ASP A 359 1.92 -18.40 -31.16
C ASP A 359 1.06 -19.69 -31.15
N VAL A 360 1.42 -20.66 -30.31
CA VAL A 360 0.70 -21.95 -30.18
C VAL A 360 -0.18 -21.93 -28.93
N GLU A 361 -1.41 -22.41 -29.07
CA GLU A 361 -2.37 -22.53 -27.97
C GLU A 361 -2.33 -23.94 -27.34
N GLU A 362 -2.22 -24.01 -26.01
CA GLU A 362 -2.06 -25.28 -25.27
C GLU A 362 -3.35 -25.76 -24.59
N PHE A 363 -4.42 -24.94 -24.57
CA PHE A 363 -5.71 -25.30 -23.97
C PHE A 363 -5.64 -25.76 -22.51
N LYS A 364 -4.79 -25.11 -21.70
CA LYS A 364 -4.60 -25.46 -20.28
C LYS A 364 -5.52 -24.70 -19.34
N GLY A 365 -5.98 -23.52 -19.72
CA GLY A 365 -6.82 -22.64 -18.91
C GLY A 365 -8.32 -22.82 -19.15
N VAL A 366 -9.09 -22.06 -18.39
CA VAL A 366 -10.56 -22.20 -18.34
C VAL A 366 -11.23 -21.57 -19.56
N VAL A 367 -10.77 -20.39 -19.99
CA VAL A 367 -11.46 -19.58 -21.02
C VAL A 367 -11.33 -20.23 -22.39
N GLU A 368 -10.13 -20.66 -22.75
CA GLU A 368 -9.86 -21.28 -24.03
C GLU A 368 -10.56 -22.63 -24.23
N ASN A 369 -10.71 -23.44 -23.16
CA ASN A 369 -11.49 -24.68 -23.20
C ASN A 369 -12.99 -24.40 -23.38
N ILE A 370 -13.52 -23.36 -22.74
CA ILE A 370 -14.92 -22.95 -22.93
C ILE A 370 -15.18 -22.50 -24.37
N ILE A 371 -14.27 -21.70 -24.96
CA ILE A 371 -14.42 -21.18 -26.33
C ILE A 371 -14.52 -22.32 -27.35
N ILE A 372 -13.72 -23.38 -27.21
CA ILE A 372 -13.70 -24.51 -28.14
C ILE A 372 -14.73 -25.60 -27.79
N GLY A 373 -15.39 -25.51 -26.64
CA GLY A 373 -16.36 -26.51 -26.17
C GLY A 373 -15.72 -27.77 -25.55
N HIS A 374 -14.48 -27.68 -25.08
CA HIS A 374 -13.82 -28.75 -24.32
C HIS A 374 -14.18 -28.67 -22.82
N PRO A 375 -14.19 -29.81 -22.12
CA PRO A 375 -14.37 -29.80 -20.67
C PRO A 375 -13.20 -29.07 -19.99
N ILE A 376 -13.52 -28.17 -19.06
CA ILE A 376 -12.53 -27.42 -18.29
C ILE A 376 -11.83 -28.35 -17.28
N LYS A 377 -10.52 -28.18 -17.11
CA LYS A 377 -9.72 -28.92 -16.11
C LYS A 377 -9.83 -28.31 -14.70
N LEU A 378 -11.06 -28.03 -14.26
CA LEU A 378 -11.38 -27.43 -12.97
C LEU A 378 -12.63 -28.10 -12.38
N GLY A 379 -12.70 -28.22 -11.06
CA GLY A 379 -13.78 -28.93 -10.37
C GLY A 379 -13.87 -30.39 -10.83
N THR A 380 -15.06 -30.81 -11.23
CA THR A 380 -15.33 -32.20 -11.66
C THR A 380 -14.55 -32.62 -12.91
N GLY A 381 -14.15 -31.67 -13.77
CA GLY A 381 -13.37 -31.96 -14.98
C GLY A 381 -11.88 -32.25 -14.73
N MET A 382 -11.41 -32.14 -13.48
CA MET A 382 -10.05 -32.54 -13.09
C MET A 382 -9.90 -34.07 -12.93
N VAL A 383 -11.00 -34.78 -12.71
CA VAL A 383 -10.98 -36.22 -12.40
C VAL A 383 -11.12 -37.05 -13.67
N GLU A 384 -10.19 -37.99 -13.86
CA GLU A 384 -10.27 -39.02 -14.90
C GLU A 384 -10.73 -40.34 -14.29
N LEU A 385 -11.81 -40.90 -14.84
CA LEU A 385 -12.37 -42.16 -14.37
C LEU A 385 -11.75 -43.32 -15.14
N THR A 386 -11.20 -44.29 -14.42
CA THR A 386 -10.76 -45.56 -14.99
C THR A 386 -11.58 -46.69 -14.39
N MET A 387 -12.14 -47.53 -15.25
CA MET A 387 -12.85 -48.74 -14.83
C MET A 387 -11.98 -49.94 -15.15
N ARG A 388 -11.75 -50.83 -14.17
CA ARG A 388 -11.14 -52.13 -14.45
C ARG A 388 -12.21 -53.06 -15.01
N PRO A 389 -12.16 -53.45 -16.29
CA PRO A 389 -13.14 -54.38 -16.83
C PRO A 389 -12.93 -55.75 -16.19
N ILE A 390 -14.03 -56.39 -15.80
CA ILE A 390 -14.01 -57.80 -15.38
C ILE A 390 -13.87 -58.60 -16.68
N LEU A 391 -12.66 -59.12 -16.94
CA LEU A 391 -12.44 -60.12 -17.99
C LEU A 391 -13.28 -61.35 -17.63
N ARG A 392 -14.28 -61.66 -18.47
CA ARG A 392 -15.10 -62.86 -18.37
C ARG A 392 -14.48 -64.02 -19.12
#